data_AF-K1WFI5-F1
#
_entry.id   AF-K1WFI5-F1
#
_cell.length_a   1.000
_cell.length_b   1.000
_cell.length_c   1.000
_cell.angle_alpha   90.00
_cell.angle_beta   90.00
_cell.angle_gamma   90.00
#
_symmetry.space_group_name_H-M   'P 1'
#
loop_
_entity.id
_entity.type
_entity.pdbx_description
1 polymer ?
#
loop_
_entity_poly.entity_id
_entity_poly.type
_entity_poly.pdbx_seq_one_letter_code
_entity_poly.pdbx_strand_id
1 'polypeptide(L)'
;MPPHEHHSPSAKPPPPPPGVEVDPMLHGYPQLPAINLQSRSPYGWWDQQERKNFDEVVSIICHHTDEADRQVHEEEDALSMWSPDQHRVEASRAALGIVTMLALVAGFSYYVTIHRPQRKAVARNYPYNGLEKELGGYSQAREEPIDDE
;
A
#
# COMPACT_ATOMS: atom_id res chain seq x y z
N MET A 1 -5.55 -7.13 49.35
CA MET A 1 -5.07 -6.37 48.19
C MET A 1 -3.59 -6.10 48.43
N PRO A 2 -2.68 -6.72 47.66
CA PRO A 2 -1.26 -6.42 47.81
C PRO A 2 -0.99 -4.97 47.38
N PRO A 3 -0.02 -4.28 48.01
CA PRO A 3 0.32 -2.90 47.68
C PRO A 3 0.93 -2.82 46.27
N HIS A 4 0.50 -1.83 45.48
CA HIS A 4 1.13 -1.50 44.21
C HIS A 4 2.52 -0.95 44.48
N GLU A 5 3.56 -1.71 44.13
CA GLU A 5 4.94 -1.23 44.17
C GLU A 5 5.11 -0.13 43.12
N HIS A 6 5.43 1.08 43.57
CA HIS A 6 5.86 2.15 42.68
C HIS A 6 7.27 1.82 42.18
N HIS A 7 7.36 1.15 41.04
CA HIS A 7 8.63 0.83 40.41
C HIS A 7 9.37 2.11 40.00
N SER A 8 10.61 2.22 40.44
CA SER A 8 11.52 3.33 40.13
C SER A 8 11.92 3.30 38.64
N PRO A 9 11.98 4.45 37.94
CA PRO A 9 12.06 4.53 36.47
C PRO A 9 13.47 4.24 35.89
N SER A 10 14.28 3.39 36.52
CA SER A 10 15.69 3.19 36.18
C SER A 10 16.00 1.75 35.75
N ALA A 11 15.14 1.13 34.95
CA ALA A 11 15.54 -0.06 34.20
C ALA A 11 16.11 0.39 32.85
N LYS A 12 17.33 -0.06 32.53
CA LYS A 12 17.97 0.20 31.24
C LYS A 12 17.08 -0.41 30.14
N PRO A 13 16.86 0.28 29.00
CA PRO A 13 16.03 -0.26 27.93
C PRO A 13 16.59 -1.60 27.41
N PRO A 14 15.75 -2.52 26.94
CA PRO A 14 16.19 -3.74 26.29
C PRO A 14 17.18 -3.44 25.16
N PRO A 15 18.18 -4.31 24.93
CA PRO A 15 19.12 -4.15 23.83
C PRO A 15 18.39 -4.24 22.48
N PRO A 16 18.90 -3.57 21.43
CA PRO A 16 18.28 -3.60 20.11
C PRO A 16 18.29 -5.02 19.52
N PRO A 17 17.41 -5.30 18.54
CA PRO A 17 17.42 -6.55 17.80
C PRO A 17 18.80 -6.83 17.17
N PRO A 18 19.24 -8.09 17.08
CA PRO A 18 20.53 -8.44 16.49
C PRO A 18 20.68 -7.90 15.06
N GLY A 19 21.77 -7.17 14.79
CA GLY A 19 22.07 -6.62 13.46
C GLY A 19 21.51 -5.22 13.19
N VAL A 20 20.84 -4.60 14.16
CA VAL A 20 20.34 -3.23 14.06
C VAL A 20 21.26 -2.28 14.84
N GLU A 21 21.70 -1.20 14.20
CA GLU A 21 22.48 -0.14 14.86
C GLU A 21 21.58 0.68 15.81
N VAL A 22 22.17 1.14 16.92
CA VAL A 22 21.44 1.95 17.92
C VAL A 22 21.10 3.30 17.30
N ASP A 23 19.80 3.61 17.19
CA ASP A 23 19.35 4.91 16.70
C ASP A 23 19.72 6.03 17.69
N PRO A 24 20.57 7.01 17.31
CA PRO A 24 20.91 8.13 18.18
C PRO A 24 19.72 9.04 18.51
N MET A 25 18.66 9.06 17.70
CA MET A 25 17.49 9.92 17.91
C MET A 25 16.54 9.40 19.00
N LEU A 26 16.70 8.14 19.40
CA LEU A 26 15.81 7.45 20.31
C LEU A 26 15.94 7.93 21.77
N HIS A 27 17.04 8.63 22.12
CA HIS A 27 17.26 9.32 23.39
C HIS A 27 16.86 8.54 24.67
N GLY A 28 17.07 7.22 24.68
CA GLY A 28 16.77 6.35 25.82
C GLY A 28 15.41 5.63 25.76
N TYR A 29 14.62 5.87 24.72
CA TYR A 29 13.51 4.98 24.36
C TYR A 29 14.07 3.62 23.87
N PRO A 30 13.39 2.50 24.14
CA PRO A 30 13.84 1.18 23.69
C PRO A 30 13.68 1.04 22.18
N GLN A 31 14.67 0.41 21.54
CA GLN A 31 14.61 0.12 20.11
C GLN A 31 13.99 -1.24 19.89
N LEU A 32 12.77 -1.25 19.35
CA LEU A 32 11.93 -2.44 19.25
C LEU A 32 11.97 -3.02 17.83
N PRO A 33 11.64 -4.31 17.66
CA PRO A 33 11.50 -4.87 16.33
C PRO A 33 10.28 -4.26 15.60
N ALA A 34 10.49 -3.81 14.36
CA ALA A 34 9.44 -3.26 13.51
C ALA A 34 8.46 -4.34 13.03
N ILE A 35 7.50 -4.69 13.88
CA ILE A 35 6.46 -5.68 13.61
C ILE A 35 5.11 -4.98 13.54
N ASN A 36 4.41 -5.12 12.41
CA ASN A 36 3.09 -4.53 12.22
C ASN A 36 2.04 -5.24 13.10
N LEU A 37 1.16 -4.48 13.76
CA LEU A 37 0.12 -5.00 14.64
C LEU A 37 -0.90 -5.90 13.91
N GLN A 38 -1.09 -5.73 12.61
CA GLN A 38 -1.94 -6.60 11.79
C GLN A 38 -1.45 -8.05 11.74
N SER A 39 -0.15 -8.29 11.98
CA SER A 39 0.43 -9.63 12.03
C SER A 39 0.16 -10.37 13.35
N ARG A 40 -0.23 -9.65 14.41
CA ARG A 40 -0.53 -10.22 15.72
C ARG A 40 -1.75 -11.13 15.69
N SER A 41 -1.86 -12.00 16.69
CA SER A 41 -3.06 -12.82 16.93
C SER A 41 -4.33 -11.94 16.93
N PRO A 42 -5.46 -12.38 16.33
CA PRO A 42 -6.68 -11.59 16.29
C PRO A 42 -7.44 -11.53 17.63
N TYR A 43 -7.05 -12.31 18.65
CA TYR A 43 -7.77 -12.40 19.92
C TYR A 43 -6.84 -12.27 21.13
N GLY A 44 -7.42 -11.97 22.30
CA GLY A 44 -6.71 -11.98 23.58
C GLY A 44 -6.15 -10.63 24.06
N TRP A 45 -6.59 -9.52 23.46
CA TRP A 45 -6.11 -8.17 23.79
C TRP A 45 -7.09 -7.39 24.67
N TRP A 46 -6.58 -6.44 25.45
CA TRP A 46 -7.43 -5.49 26.17
C TRP A 46 -8.18 -4.57 25.18
N ASP A 47 -7.46 -3.98 24.22
CA ASP A 47 -8.03 -3.34 23.05
C ASP A 47 -8.04 -4.35 21.89
N GLN A 48 -9.22 -4.89 21.62
CA GLN A 48 -9.42 -5.87 20.55
C GLN A 48 -9.32 -5.24 19.14
N GLN A 49 -9.61 -3.95 18.99
CA GLN A 49 -9.56 -3.28 17.70
C GLN A 49 -8.11 -3.05 17.28
N GLU A 50 -7.30 -2.50 18.18
CA GLU A 50 -5.90 -2.19 17.89
C GLU A 50 -4.95 -3.37 18.11
N ARG A 51 -5.42 -4.45 18.77
CA ARG A 51 -4.61 -5.59 19.21
C ARG A 51 -3.48 -5.17 20.15
N LYS A 52 -3.86 -4.40 21.18
CA LYS A 52 -2.97 -3.84 22.21
C LYS A 52 -3.47 -4.14 23.61
N ASN A 53 -2.54 -4.21 24.56
CA ASN A 53 -2.79 -4.22 25.99
C ASN A 53 -2.59 -2.83 26.62
N PHE A 54 -3.27 -2.56 27.75
CA PHE A 54 -3.25 -1.25 28.41
C PHE A 54 -1.85 -0.82 28.87
N ASP A 55 -1.00 -1.78 29.19
CA ASP A 55 0.36 -1.63 29.70
C ASP A 55 1.45 -1.58 28.61
N GLU A 56 1.09 -1.69 27.33
CA GLU A 56 2.05 -1.62 26.21
C GLU A 56 2.70 -0.22 26.06
N VAL A 57 2.10 0.82 26.65
CA VAL A 57 2.51 2.22 26.48
C VAL A 57 3.71 2.59 27.37
N VAL A 58 3.89 1.94 28.51
CA VAL A 58 4.93 2.28 29.49
C VAL A 58 5.26 1.05 30.33
N SER A 59 6.23 0.24 29.91
CA SER A 59 6.94 -0.60 30.87
C SER A 59 8.44 -0.42 30.74
N ILE A 60 8.92 0.57 31.49
CA ILE A 60 10.28 0.62 32.08
C ILE A 60 10.32 -0.33 33.31
N ILE A 61 9.31 -1.18 33.51
CA ILE A 61 9.20 -2.10 34.65
C ILE A 61 9.44 -3.51 34.12
N CYS A 62 10.71 -3.83 33.89
CA CYS A 62 11.14 -5.20 33.66
C CYS A 62 11.12 -5.95 34.99
N HIS A 63 10.02 -6.64 35.27
CA HIS A 63 10.05 -7.82 36.12
C HIS A 63 9.18 -8.89 35.49
N HIS A 64 9.61 -9.44 34.36
CA HIS A 64 9.86 -10.86 34.09
C HIS A 64 10.49 -10.97 32.70
N THR A 65 11.45 -11.88 32.54
CA THR A 65 12.37 -11.97 31.38
C THR A 65 11.72 -12.38 30.04
N ASP A 66 10.40 -12.41 29.97
CA ASP A 66 9.61 -12.81 28.80
C ASP A 66 8.76 -11.64 28.22
N GLU A 67 8.99 -10.39 28.66
CA GLU A 67 8.10 -9.23 28.46
C GLU A 67 8.59 -8.16 27.45
N ALA A 68 9.56 -8.47 26.58
CA ALA A 68 10.00 -7.53 25.54
C ALA A 68 8.88 -7.17 24.52
N ASP A 69 7.78 -7.91 24.51
CA ASP A 69 6.62 -7.73 23.63
C ASP A 69 5.62 -6.67 24.14
N ARG A 70 5.88 -6.05 25.30
CA ARG A 70 4.98 -5.07 25.96
C ARG A 70 5.42 -3.61 25.85
N GLN A 71 6.14 -3.26 24.79
CA GLN A 71 6.52 -1.88 24.53
C GLN A 71 6.03 -1.45 23.14
N VAL A 72 5.56 -0.20 23.04
CA VAL A 72 5.14 0.42 21.79
C VAL A 72 6.36 0.74 20.93
N HIS A 73 6.31 0.43 19.64
CA HIS A 73 7.36 0.79 18.70
C HIS A 73 7.41 2.30 18.48
N GLU A 74 8.59 2.89 18.28
CA GLU A 74 8.77 4.32 18.07
C GLU A 74 7.95 4.87 16.88
N GLU A 75 7.90 4.10 15.79
CA GLU A 75 7.08 4.37 14.59
C GLU A 75 5.69 3.67 14.65
N GLU A 76 5.00 3.74 15.79
CA GLU A 76 3.70 3.07 15.97
C GLU A 76 2.67 3.46 14.92
N ASP A 77 2.62 4.72 14.49
CA ASP A 77 1.68 5.21 13.47
C ASP A 77 1.84 4.47 12.12
N ALA A 78 3.05 4.04 11.78
CA ALA A 78 3.35 3.28 10.56
C ALA A 78 3.11 1.77 10.71
N LEU A 79 3.11 1.25 11.94
CA LEU A 79 2.95 -0.17 12.27
C LEU A 79 1.58 -0.51 12.88
N SER A 80 0.74 0.49 13.10
CA SER A 80 -0.61 0.45 13.64
C SER A 80 -1.55 -0.46 12.85
N MET A 81 -2.66 -0.82 13.48
CA MET A 81 -3.81 -1.41 12.78
C MET A 81 -4.40 -0.48 11.71
N TRP A 82 -4.24 0.84 11.90
CA TRP A 82 -4.73 1.87 11.00
C TRP A 82 -3.77 2.17 9.83
N SER A 83 -2.58 1.59 9.84
CA SER A 83 -1.61 1.68 8.75
C SER A 83 -2.08 0.87 7.53
N PRO A 84 -1.47 1.08 6.34
CA PRO A 84 -1.79 0.28 5.15
C PRO A 84 -1.73 -1.23 5.42
N ASP A 85 -2.60 -2.01 4.76
CA ASP A 85 -2.70 -3.45 4.96
C ASP A 85 -1.40 -4.19 4.57
N GLN A 86 -0.95 -5.09 5.43
CA GLN A 86 0.21 -5.93 5.16
C GLN A 86 -0.21 -7.19 4.40
N HIS A 87 0.10 -7.21 3.11
CA HIS A 87 -0.16 -8.39 2.28
C HIS A 87 0.88 -9.50 2.50
N ARG A 88 0.41 -10.76 2.50
CA ARG A 88 1.26 -11.96 2.60
C ARG A 88 2.04 -12.27 1.31
N VAL A 89 1.64 -11.66 0.20
CA VAL A 89 2.27 -11.87 -1.10
C VAL A 89 3.45 -10.92 -1.23
N GLU A 90 4.60 -11.44 -1.65
CA GLU A 90 5.78 -10.63 -1.94
C GLU A 90 5.47 -9.58 -3.01
N ALA A 91 5.90 -8.33 -2.76
CA ALA A 91 5.62 -7.19 -3.64
C ALA A 91 6.12 -7.43 -5.08
N SER A 92 7.27 -8.08 -5.26
CA SER A 92 7.84 -8.41 -6.56
C SER A 92 6.92 -9.33 -7.38
N ARG A 93 6.34 -10.34 -6.72
CA ARG A 93 5.42 -11.30 -7.33
C ARG A 93 4.08 -10.65 -7.67
N ALA A 94 3.56 -9.81 -6.77
CA ALA A 94 2.33 -9.05 -7.03
C ALA A 94 2.51 -8.09 -8.21
N ALA A 95 3.61 -7.34 -8.26
CA ALA A 95 3.92 -6.43 -9.35
C ALA A 95 4.07 -7.16 -10.68
N LEU A 96 4.77 -8.31 -10.69
CA LEU A 96 4.89 -9.16 -11.88
C LEU A 96 3.51 -9.63 -12.36
N GLY A 97 2.62 -10.05 -11.45
CA GLY A 97 1.25 -10.43 -11.79
C GLY A 97 0.46 -9.31 -12.46
N ILE A 98 0.54 -8.08 -11.94
CA ILE A 98 -0.15 -6.92 -12.51
C ILE A 98 0.43 -6.56 -13.89
N VAL A 99 1.76 -6.48 -14.02
CA VAL A 99 2.42 -6.13 -15.27
C VAL A 99 2.13 -7.17 -16.36
N THR A 100 2.19 -8.46 -16.01
CA THR A 100 1.88 -9.54 -16.96
C THR A 100 0.43 -9.51 -17.42
N MET A 101 -0.52 -9.27 -16.51
CA MET A 101 -1.93 -9.10 -16.88
C MET A 101 -2.12 -7.93 -17.86
N LEU A 102 -1.57 -6.76 -17.53
CA LEU A 102 -1.69 -5.58 -18.39
C LEU A 102 -1.02 -5.80 -19.76
N ALA A 103 0.15 -6.43 -19.78
CA ALA A 103 0.86 -6.75 -21.01
C ALA A 103 0.08 -7.71 -21.90
N LEU A 104 -0.55 -8.74 -21.33
CA LEU A 104 -1.36 -9.70 -22.09
C LEU A 104 -2.61 -9.04 -22.68
N VAL A 105 -3.31 -8.21 -21.90
CA VAL A 105 -4.49 -7.50 -22.39
C VAL A 105 -4.13 -6.50 -23.48
N ALA A 106 -3.10 -5.68 -23.26
CA ALA A 106 -2.63 -4.71 -24.24
C ALA A 106 -2.10 -5.41 -25.51
N GLY A 107 -1.28 -6.44 -25.35
CA GLY A 107 -0.73 -7.23 -26.46
C GLY A 107 -1.82 -7.92 -27.28
N PHE A 108 -2.82 -8.51 -26.63
CA PHE A 108 -3.97 -9.11 -27.32
C PHE A 108 -4.80 -8.05 -28.05
N SER A 109 -5.08 -6.91 -27.42
CA SER A 109 -5.84 -5.81 -28.04
C SER A 109 -5.12 -5.25 -29.28
N TYR A 110 -3.80 -5.09 -29.18
CA TYR A 110 -2.95 -4.68 -30.30
C TYR A 110 -2.95 -5.73 -31.42
N TYR A 111 -2.78 -7.01 -31.08
CA TYR A 111 -2.82 -8.11 -32.03
C TYR A 111 -4.15 -8.16 -32.79
N VAL A 112 -5.28 -8.01 -32.09
CA VAL A 112 -6.60 -7.95 -32.73
C VAL A 112 -6.68 -6.74 -33.66
N THR A 113 -6.16 -5.59 -33.26
CA THR A 113 -6.24 -4.35 -34.05
C THR A 113 -5.52 -4.49 -35.39
N ILE A 114 -4.31 -5.04 -35.42
CA ILE A 114 -3.54 -5.22 -36.67
C ILE A 114 -4.08 -6.33 -37.58
N HIS A 115 -4.80 -7.31 -37.02
CA HIS A 115 -5.39 -8.42 -37.79
C HIS A 115 -6.88 -8.20 -38.13
N ARG A 116 -7.43 -7.01 -37.87
CA ARG A 116 -8.84 -6.76 -38.20
C ARG A 116 -9.01 -6.71 -39.72
N PRO A 117 -10.01 -7.42 -40.28
CA PRO A 117 -10.32 -7.30 -41.69
C PRO A 117 -10.85 -5.90 -42.00
N GLN A 118 -10.53 -5.42 -43.21
CA GLN A 118 -11.04 -4.15 -43.70
C GLN A 118 -12.58 -4.12 -43.70
N ARG A 119 -13.13 -2.94 -43.37
CA ARG A 119 -14.58 -2.76 -43.30
C ARG A 119 -15.16 -2.94 -44.71
N LYS A 120 -16.07 -3.91 -44.89
CA LYS A 120 -16.74 -4.18 -46.18
C LYS A 120 -17.72 -3.10 -46.63
N ALA A 121 -17.96 -2.08 -45.81
CA ALA A 121 -18.86 -0.98 -46.10
C ALA A 121 -18.05 0.32 -46.28
N VAL A 122 -18.42 1.10 -47.30
CA VAL A 122 -17.90 2.47 -47.48
C VAL A 122 -18.35 3.33 -46.29
N ALA A 123 -17.55 4.34 -45.94
CA ALA A 123 -17.95 5.32 -44.95
C ALA A 123 -19.27 5.98 -45.35
N ARG A 124 -20.08 6.35 -44.35
CA ARG A 124 -21.34 7.03 -44.63
C ARG A 124 -21.04 8.40 -45.23
N ASN A 125 -21.43 8.59 -46.48
CA ASN A 125 -21.34 9.88 -47.15
C ASN A 125 -22.57 10.74 -46.85
N TYR A 126 -22.35 12.03 -46.72
CA TYR A 126 -23.37 13.02 -46.41
C TYR A 126 -23.43 14.07 -47.53
N PRO A 127 -24.63 14.50 -47.98
CA PRO A 127 -24.78 15.55 -48.98
C PRO A 127 -24.27 16.90 -48.46
N TYR A 128 -24.18 17.92 -49.32
CA TYR A 128 -23.72 19.27 -48.93
C TYR A 128 -22.32 19.28 -48.28
N ASN A 129 -21.34 18.64 -48.94
CA ASN A 129 -19.95 18.56 -48.49
C ASN A 129 -19.79 18.07 -47.03
N GLY A 130 -20.47 16.98 -46.66
CA GLY A 130 -20.38 16.46 -45.29
C GLY A 130 -21.30 17.16 -44.28
N LEU A 131 -22.39 17.80 -44.73
CA LEU A 131 -23.24 18.65 -43.89
C LEU A 131 -22.45 19.82 -43.25
N GLU A 132 -21.44 20.38 -43.95
CA GLU A 132 -20.52 21.39 -43.42
C GLU A 132 -21.23 22.55 -42.71
N LYS A 133 -22.32 23.05 -43.32
CA LYS A 133 -23.09 24.19 -42.83
C LYS A 133 -23.91 23.85 -41.58
N GLU A 134 -24.45 22.63 -41.54
CA GLU A 134 -25.26 22.14 -40.43
C GLU A 134 -24.40 21.73 -39.22
N LEU A 135 -23.14 21.34 -39.45
CA LEU A 135 -22.14 21.05 -38.40
C LEU A 135 -21.38 22.28 -37.90
N GLY A 136 -21.79 23.49 -38.28
CA GLY A 136 -21.24 24.73 -37.74
C GLY A 136 -20.36 25.53 -38.71
N GLY A 137 -20.23 25.11 -39.97
CA GLY A 137 -19.92 25.97 -41.10
C GLY A 137 -18.74 26.93 -40.90
N TYR A 138 -17.58 26.43 -40.48
CA TYR A 138 -16.32 27.15 -40.59
C TYR A 138 -15.44 26.40 -41.57
N SER A 139 -15.05 27.08 -42.67
CA SER A 139 -14.21 26.59 -43.77
C SER A 139 -12.77 26.22 -43.39
N GLN A 140 -12.53 25.92 -42.11
CA GLN A 140 -11.28 25.43 -41.53
C GLN A 140 -11.48 24.14 -40.74
N ALA A 141 -12.52 23.36 -41.06
CA ALA A 141 -12.62 22.00 -40.55
C ALA A 141 -11.38 21.22 -41.01
N ARG A 142 -10.62 20.73 -40.03
CA ARG A 142 -9.39 19.96 -40.21
C ARG A 142 -9.63 18.83 -41.21
N GLU A 143 -8.84 18.80 -42.28
CA GLU A 143 -8.80 17.65 -43.18
C GLU A 143 -8.43 16.41 -42.34
N GLU A 144 -9.36 15.48 -42.23
CA GLU A 144 -9.05 14.13 -41.73
C GLU A 144 -8.05 13.54 -42.74
N PRO A 145 -6.81 13.22 -42.36
CA PRO A 145 -5.91 12.54 -43.26
C PRO A 145 -6.60 11.25 -43.72
N ILE A 146 -6.62 11.04 -45.03
CA ILE A 146 -7.01 9.76 -45.59
C ILE A 146 -5.91 8.81 -45.14
N ASP A 147 -6.22 7.95 -44.17
CA ASP A 147 -5.31 6.90 -43.72
C ASP A 147 -5.11 5.94 -44.90
N ASP A 148 -4.07 6.20 -45.70
CA ASP A 148 -3.48 5.23 -46.61
C ASP A 148 -2.82 4.16 -45.73
N GLU A 149 -3.36 2.94 -45.76
CA GLU A 149 -2.91 1.76 -44.99
C GLU A 149 -1.38 1.60 -44.89
#